data_AF-A0A355RL02-F1
#
_entry.id   AF-A0A355RL02-F1
#
_cell.length_a   1.000
_cell.length_b   1.000
_cell.length_c   1.000
_cell.angle_alpha   90.00
_cell.angle_beta   90.00
_cell.angle_gamma   90.00
#
_symmetry.space_group_name_H-M   'P 1'
#
loop_
_entity.id
_entity.type
_entity.pdbx_description
1 polymer ?
#
loop_
_entity_poly.entity_id
_entity_poly.type
_entity_poly.pdbx_seq_one_letter_code
_entity_poly.pdbx_strand_id
1 'polypeptide(L)'
;MENKFLKKAILTFLAATTIGLSGCSDVEAKLPEAKQDEPILNVENITNNNLQQIYEALVTAGDTNSEKVLDNILYIYAKSLFGSLYDTLNEDGTVKEEGLLSIESDDTKIANFIKTHTIYETVENCKVFIAHLKDSILNSFYSVVTNSSYQKRSVFKEEKFFVAQTAELFNLNRPTSFVEKALDGEKTYKDAEEYFTNLYVTYQDYIERSLLPTAYRKALVEQYLLDNNYGALGRSYARKVQYIALPDIENKDGAALRLVRAYAEVVLSKTDEELKANGASESKIATYRDLHFLDKLYKGYFEEAEEKTFADKIYKLAGFKAFDAKVDTIATYEETSYGKVAIDYNNLTNDRNKTGSTTDFTSSGAYTKEIGLDIKTKEINATTKVTQGWYTSSGLSDLASSIKTRLFKISVANEVDVLEANKHGNFGWNVNGSYYMVPETYESNEKYPYCMYDKDSKTWYIVKVEEAVKAPKLSIDSDQNYTAMGKSIRDIALNVASLLSDTDSYKKAARQYYVEKMALSYHDQEVYNYFKTTFPDLFD
;
A
#
# COMPACT_ATOMS: atom_id res chain seq x y z
N MET A 1 -35.18 26.92 19.34
CA MET A 1 -34.63 27.94 18.43
C MET A 1 -33.16 27.64 18.28
N GLU A 2 -32.82 26.96 17.18
CA GLU A 2 -31.47 26.47 16.89
C GLU A 2 -30.52 27.64 16.66
N ASN A 3 -29.43 27.67 17.43
CA ASN A 3 -28.37 28.65 17.27
C ASN A 3 -27.46 28.25 16.10
N LYS A 4 -28.01 28.30 14.88
CA LYS A 4 -27.30 28.00 13.61
C LYS A 4 -26.18 29.01 13.29
N PHE A 5 -26.14 30.14 13.98
CA PHE A 5 -25.13 31.19 13.77
C PHE A 5 -23.81 30.96 14.52
N LEU A 6 -23.80 30.18 15.62
CA LEU A 6 -22.57 29.97 16.41
C LEU A 6 -21.65 28.89 15.85
N LYS A 7 -22.18 27.91 15.10
CA LYS A 7 -21.41 26.80 14.52
C LYS A 7 -20.58 27.19 13.30
N LYS A 8 -21.03 28.17 12.50
CA LYS A 8 -20.24 28.70 11.39
C LYS A 8 -19.18 29.71 11.88
N ALA A 9 -19.49 30.50 12.91
CA ALA A 9 -18.58 31.53 13.40
C ALA A 9 -17.25 30.95 13.93
N ILE A 10 -17.24 29.80 14.61
CA ILE A 10 -16.01 29.22 15.19
C ILE A 10 -15.13 28.56 14.11
N LEU A 11 -15.72 27.95 13.09
CA LEU A 11 -14.96 27.33 11.99
C LEU A 11 -14.34 28.36 11.04
N THR A 12 -15.01 29.52 10.85
CA THR A 12 -14.47 30.64 10.07
C THR A 12 -13.49 31.50 10.89
N PHE A 13 -13.59 31.53 12.23
CA PHE A 13 -12.61 32.23 13.08
C PHE A 13 -11.23 31.55 13.14
N LEU A 14 -11.16 30.23 12.90
CA LEU A 14 -9.88 29.50 12.82
C LEU A 14 -9.14 29.69 11.49
N ALA A 15 -9.80 30.20 10.46
CA ALA A 15 -9.17 30.53 9.17
C ALA A 15 -8.88 32.05 9.01
N ALA A 16 -9.34 32.90 9.95
CA ALA A 16 -9.29 34.36 9.82
C ALA A 16 -8.64 35.10 11.01
N THR A 17 -7.84 34.45 11.85
CA THR A 17 -7.14 35.10 12.98
C THR A 17 -5.62 35.17 12.87
N THR A 18 -5.04 35.07 11.67
CA THR A 18 -3.58 35.29 11.46
C THR A 18 -3.24 36.45 10.54
N ILE A 19 -4.10 37.47 10.42
CA ILE A 19 -3.68 38.76 9.87
C ILE A 19 -4.01 39.84 10.88
N GLY A 20 -3.01 40.09 11.72
CA GLY A 20 -3.03 41.09 12.79
C GLY A 20 -1.66 41.18 13.45
N LEU A 21 -0.59 41.17 12.64
CA LEU A 21 0.73 41.57 13.11
C LEU A 21 0.85 43.08 12.89
N SER A 22 0.59 43.82 13.96
CA SER A 22 1.14 45.16 14.11
C SER A 22 1.52 45.39 15.56
N GLY A 23 2.84 45.34 15.81
CA GLY A 23 3.52 46.18 16.80
C GLY A 23 3.47 45.75 18.27
N CYS A 24 4.59 45.18 18.72
CA CYS A 24 5.33 45.46 19.96
C CYS A 24 5.78 44.20 20.71
N SER A 25 7.12 44.09 20.84
CA SER A 25 7.90 43.52 21.95
C SER A 25 7.24 42.44 22.82
N ASP A 26 7.81 41.23 22.78
CA ASP A 26 7.70 40.15 23.76
C ASP A 26 6.30 39.91 24.36
N VAL A 27 5.42 39.30 23.56
CA VAL A 27 4.22 38.63 24.07
C VAL A 27 4.25 37.17 23.61
N GLU A 28 4.74 36.29 24.48
CA GLU A 28 4.30 34.90 24.46
C GLU A 28 2.79 34.91 24.75
N ALA A 29 1.97 34.61 23.74
CA ALA A 29 0.53 34.55 23.92
C ALA A 29 0.18 33.38 24.85
N LYS A 30 0.10 33.58 26.17
CA LYS A 30 -0.33 32.56 27.15
C LYS A 30 -1.84 32.40 27.17
N LEU A 31 -2.32 31.15 27.24
CA LEU A 31 -3.72 30.88 27.52
C LEU A 31 -4.07 31.40 28.93
N PRO A 32 -5.14 32.19 29.11
CA PRO A 32 -5.57 32.63 30.44
C PRO A 32 -5.80 31.43 31.35
N GLU A 33 -5.27 31.44 32.58
CA GLU A 33 -5.37 30.32 33.54
C GLU A 33 -6.82 29.85 33.72
N ALA A 34 -7.77 30.79 33.71
CA ALA A 34 -9.21 30.50 33.83
C ALA A 34 -9.81 29.67 32.68
N LYS A 35 -9.10 29.51 31.56
CA LYS A 35 -9.58 28.81 30.35
C LYS A 35 -8.81 27.53 30.04
N GLN A 36 -7.80 27.18 30.82
CA GLN A 36 -6.94 26.00 30.57
C GLN A 36 -7.72 24.69 30.67
N ASP A 37 -8.61 24.58 31.66
CA ASP A 37 -9.45 23.41 31.91
C ASP A 37 -10.82 23.47 31.19
N GLU A 38 -11.09 24.52 30.40
CA GLU A 38 -12.38 24.63 29.71
C GLU A 38 -12.50 23.52 28.65
N PRO A 39 -13.60 22.74 28.66
CA PRO A 39 -13.83 21.73 27.65
C PRO A 39 -14.18 22.40 26.31
N ILE A 40 -13.49 22.00 25.24
CA ILE A 40 -13.69 22.55 23.89
C ILE A 40 -15.05 22.14 23.34
N LEU A 41 -15.49 20.93 23.67
CA LEU A 41 -16.79 20.39 23.33
C LEU A 41 -17.54 19.98 24.59
N ASN A 42 -18.82 20.32 24.68
CA ASN A 42 -19.63 20.00 25.86
C ASN A 42 -20.23 18.59 25.73
N VAL A 43 -19.36 17.58 25.74
CA VAL A 43 -19.70 16.15 25.57
C VAL A 43 -19.03 15.34 26.68
N GLU A 44 -19.80 14.49 27.37
CA GLU A 44 -19.28 13.66 28.46
C GLU A 44 -18.34 12.55 27.96
N ASN A 45 -17.30 12.24 28.74
CA ASN A 45 -16.33 11.15 28.55
C ASN A 45 -15.33 11.26 27.38
N ILE A 46 -15.08 12.47 26.84
CA ILE A 46 -13.97 12.68 25.89
C ILE A 46 -12.67 12.92 26.66
N THR A 47 -11.70 12.03 26.48
CA THR A 47 -10.33 12.22 26.99
C THR A 47 -9.62 13.26 26.10
N ASN A 48 -8.83 14.15 26.69
CA ASN A 48 -8.12 15.24 26.00
C ASN A 48 -8.97 16.37 25.39
N ASN A 49 -10.06 16.74 26.06
CA ASN A 49 -11.00 17.76 25.60
C ASN A 49 -10.74 19.17 26.18
N ASN A 50 -9.58 19.44 26.79
CA ASN A 50 -9.30 20.73 27.41
C ASN A 50 -8.54 21.69 26.47
N LEU A 51 -8.78 22.99 26.64
CA LEU A 51 -8.22 24.03 25.79
C LEU A 51 -6.68 24.14 25.86
N GLN A 52 -6.11 23.75 27.01
CA GLN A 52 -4.66 23.74 27.24
C GLN A 52 -3.91 22.77 26.31
N GLN A 53 -4.43 21.57 26.08
CA GLN A 53 -3.76 20.57 25.24
C GLN A 53 -3.66 20.99 23.77
N ILE A 54 -4.66 21.70 23.24
CA ILE A 54 -4.61 22.30 21.90
C ILE A 54 -3.58 23.43 21.86
N TYR A 55 -3.59 24.28 22.88
CA TYR A 55 -2.65 25.39 23.00
C TYR A 55 -1.19 24.90 23.08
N GLU A 56 -0.90 23.89 23.89
CA GLU A 56 0.44 23.27 23.98
C GLU A 56 0.85 22.64 22.64
N ALA A 57 -0.07 21.97 21.92
CA ALA A 57 0.20 21.44 20.58
C ALA A 57 0.51 22.53 19.52
N LEU A 58 0.06 23.76 19.74
CA LEU A 58 0.28 24.94 18.88
C LEU A 58 1.47 25.80 19.30
N VAL A 59 1.87 25.81 20.58
CA VAL A 59 2.83 26.80 21.12
C VAL A 59 4.16 26.19 21.58
N THR A 60 4.30 24.87 21.64
CA THR A 60 5.57 24.25 22.06
C THR A 60 6.75 24.71 21.17
N ALA A 61 7.68 25.45 21.77
CA ALA A 61 8.87 25.97 21.10
C ALA A 61 9.87 24.84 20.79
N GLY A 62 10.18 24.66 19.51
CA GLY A 62 11.15 23.71 18.96
C GLY A 62 10.65 23.14 17.63
N ASP A 63 11.36 23.45 16.53
CA ASP A 63 11.33 22.92 15.15
C ASP A 63 9.98 22.58 14.45
N THR A 64 8.82 22.71 15.11
CA THR A 64 7.56 22.07 14.68
C THR A 64 6.51 23.04 14.15
N ASN A 65 6.47 24.30 14.60
CA ASN A 65 5.48 25.27 14.10
C ASN A 65 5.83 25.76 12.70
N SER A 66 7.11 25.95 12.45
CA SER A 66 7.66 26.42 11.19
C SER A 66 7.44 25.37 10.08
N GLU A 67 7.80 24.10 10.32
CA GLU A 67 7.55 23.01 9.37
C GLU A 67 6.04 22.80 9.10
N LYS A 68 5.18 22.87 10.12
CA LYS A 68 3.71 22.79 9.94
C LYS A 68 3.18 23.91 9.04
N VAL A 69 3.67 25.14 9.21
CA VAL A 69 3.26 26.28 8.37
C VAL A 69 3.71 26.07 6.92
N LEU A 70 4.97 25.69 6.71
CA LEU A 70 5.50 25.37 5.38
C LEU A 70 4.71 24.25 4.71
N ASP A 71 4.42 23.18 5.45
CA ASP A 71 3.66 22.03 4.96
C ASP A 71 2.24 22.41 4.53
N ASN A 72 1.57 23.29 5.27
CA ASN A 72 0.26 23.81 4.89
C ASN A 72 0.33 24.69 3.64
N ILE A 73 1.33 25.56 3.52
CA ILE A 73 1.54 26.38 2.31
C ILE A 73 1.76 25.47 1.10
N LEU A 74 2.62 24.46 1.22
CA LEU A 74 2.89 23.51 0.15
C LEU A 74 1.65 22.69 -0.21
N TYR A 75 0.79 22.33 0.75
CA TYR A 75 -0.47 21.66 0.46
C TYR A 75 -1.44 22.57 -0.31
N ILE A 76 -1.61 23.82 0.09
CA ILE A 76 -2.44 24.80 -0.64
C ILE A 76 -1.90 25.00 -2.06
N TYR A 77 -0.59 25.13 -2.21
CA TYR A 77 0.05 25.25 -3.51
C TYR A 77 -0.18 23.99 -4.37
N ALA A 78 -0.01 22.80 -3.81
CA ALA A 78 -0.26 21.55 -4.49
C ALA A 78 -1.72 21.46 -4.98
N LYS A 79 -2.69 21.89 -4.18
CA LYS A 79 -4.10 21.99 -4.61
C LYS A 79 -4.31 22.97 -5.75
N SER A 80 -3.58 24.10 -5.79
CA SER A 80 -3.65 25.03 -6.93
C SER A 80 -3.02 24.46 -8.20
N LEU A 81 -2.05 23.56 -8.06
CA LEU A 81 -1.31 22.96 -9.17
C LEU A 81 -2.04 21.75 -9.76
N PHE A 82 -2.51 20.86 -8.90
CA PHE A 82 -3.12 19.58 -9.27
C PHE A 82 -4.65 19.60 -9.20
N GLY A 83 -5.23 20.57 -8.51
CA GLY A 83 -6.64 20.65 -8.16
C GLY A 83 -6.97 19.94 -6.84
N SER A 84 -8.23 20.01 -6.43
CA SER A 84 -8.73 19.36 -5.20
C SER A 84 -9.22 17.94 -5.49
N LEU A 85 -9.08 17.01 -4.54
CA LEU A 85 -9.65 15.66 -4.69
C LEU A 85 -11.19 15.70 -4.78
N TYR A 86 -11.81 16.46 -3.87
CA TYR A 86 -13.25 16.66 -3.78
C TYR A 86 -13.66 18.00 -4.39
N ASP A 87 -14.95 18.12 -4.76
CA ASP A 87 -15.53 19.36 -5.26
C ASP A 87 -15.33 20.50 -4.27
N THR A 88 -14.89 21.65 -4.78
CA THR A 88 -14.85 22.87 -3.98
C THR A 88 -16.21 23.53 -4.06
N LEU A 89 -16.83 23.81 -2.91
CA LEU A 89 -18.17 24.37 -2.82
C LEU A 89 -18.13 25.88 -2.53
N ASN A 90 -19.13 26.60 -3.03
CA ASN A 90 -19.48 27.95 -2.59
C ASN A 90 -20.15 27.91 -1.21
N GLU A 91 -20.30 29.08 -0.58
CA GLU A 91 -20.99 29.18 0.73
C GLU A 91 -22.45 28.69 0.71
N ASP A 92 -23.09 28.75 -0.45
CA ASP A 92 -24.45 28.28 -0.71
C ASP A 92 -24.53 26.77 -1.00
N GLY A 93 -23.39 26.07 -1.01
CA GLY A 93 -23.29 24.63 -1.26
C GLY A 93 -23.27 24.23 -2.73
N THR A 94 -23.28 25.18 -3.67
CA THR A 94 -23.11 24.88 -5.10
C THR A 94 -21.65 24.58 -5.43
N VAL A 95 -21.39 23.75 -6.44
CA VAL A 95 -20.03 23.43 -6.89
C VAL A 95 -19.41 24.67 -7.54
N LYS A 96 -18.34 25.18 -6.92
CA LYS A 96 -17.48 26.24 -7.44
C LYS A 96 -16.50 25.69 -8.46
N GLU A 97 -15.92 24.53 -8.15
CA GLU A 97 -14.94 23.83 -8.98
C GLU A 97 -15.08 22.33 -8.77
N GLU A 98 -15.12 21.57 -9.86
CA GLU A 98 -15.19 20.11 -9.82
C GLU A 98 -13.86 19.54 -9.31
N GLY A 99 -13.94 18.58 -8.39
CA GLY A 99 -12.80 17.84 -7.86
C GLY A 99 -12.40 16.66 -8.74
N LEU A 100 -11.19 16.17 -8.52
CA LEU A 100 -10.62 15.04 -9.26
C LEU A 100 -11.50 13.77 -9.21
N LEU A 101 -12.14 13.46 -8.08
CA LEU A 101 -13.03 12.31 -7.96
C LEU A 101 -14.31 12.44 -8.80
N SER A 102 -14.88 13.63 -8.93
CA SER A 102 -16.15 13.82 -9.65
C SER A 102 -15.98 13.79 -11.18
N ILE A 103 -14.75 14.01 -11.66
CA ILE A 103 -14.40 14.01 -13.08
C ILE A 103 -13.71 12.73 -13.55
N GLU A 104 -13.26 11.83 -12.66
CA GLU A 104 -12.32 10.73 -12.98
C GLU A 104 -12.76 9.79 -14.11
N SER A 105 -14.07 9.68 -14.33
CA SER A 105 -14.69 8.81 -15.34
C SER A 105 -15.17 9.54 -16.61
N ASP A 106 -15.03 10.87 -16.68
CA ASP A 106 -15.55 11.70 -17.78
C ASP A 106 -14.44 12.48 -18.49
N ASP A 107 -14.05 11.99 -19.67
CA ASP A 107 -12.99 12.58 -20.49
C ASP A 107 -13.28 14.02 -20.90
N THR A 108 -14.55 14.41 -21.04
CA THR A 108 -14.93 15.78 -21.40
C THR A 108 -14.72 16.72 -20.22
N LYS A 109 -15.08 16.28 -19.01
CA LYS A 109 -14.82 17.05 -17.79
C LYS A 109 -13.33 17.17 -17.53
N ILE A 110 -12.58 16.07 -17.67
CA ILE A 110 -11.11 16.10 -17.54
C ILE A 110 -10.49 17.06 -18.57
N ALA A 111 -10.93 17.00 -19.84
CA ALA A 111 -10.41 17.89 -20.89
C ALA A 111 -10.69 19.37 -20.60
N ASN A 112 -11.76 19.70 -19.87
CA ASN A 112 -12.00 21.07 -19.40
C ASN A 112 -11.15 21.42 -18.18
N PHE A 113 -11.02 20.50 -17.22
CA PHE A 113 -10.23 20.67 -16.01
C PHE A 113 -8.74 20.92 -16.28
N ILE A 114 -8.15 20.21 -17.25
CA ILE A 114 -6.73 20.39 -17.59
C ILE A 114 -6.43 21.74 -18.27
N LYS A 115 -7.45 22.49 -18.72
CA LYS A 115 -7.25 23.85 -19.26
C LYS A 115 -6.85 24.84 -18.15
N THR A 116 -7.29 24.61 -16.91
CA THR A 116 -6.92 25.41 -15.74
C THR A 116 -5.76 24.79 -14.96
N HIS A 117 -5.56 23.46 -15.08
CA HIS A 117 -4.44 22.72 -14.49
C HIS A 117 -3.52 22.18 -15.58
N THR A 118 -2.73 23.07 -16.18
CA THR A 118 -1.93 22.76 -17.38
C THR A 118 -0.83 21.71 -17.15
N ILE A 119 -0.51 21.38 -15.90
CA ILE A 119 0.51 20.40 -15.54
C ILE A 119 0.24 18.99 -16.08
N TYR A 120 -1.02 18.67 -16.36
CA TYR A 120 -1.37 17.36 -16.90
C TYR A 120 -1.09 17.25 -18.39
N GLU A 121 -1.22 18.33 -19.16
CA GLU A 121 -1.12 18.40 -20.63
C GLU A 121 -2.17 17.56 -21.40
N THR A 122 -2.49 16.36 -20.94
CA THR A 122 -3.40 15.39 -21.58
C THR A 122 -4.40 14.79 -20.58
N VAL A 123 -5.51 14.27 -21.11
CA VAL A 123 -6.52 13.55 -20.32
C VAL A 123 -5.93 12.29 -19.67
N GLU A 124 -5.08 11.55 -20.39
CA GLU A 124 -4.43 10.35 -19.88
C GLU A 124 -3.56 10.65 -18.65
N ASN A 125 -2.72 11.68 -18.73
CA ASN A 125 -1.84 12.07 -17.62
C ASN A 125 -2.64 12.48 -16.37
N CYS A 126 -3.78 13.15 -16.55
CA CYS A 126 -4.68 13.48 -15.45
C CYS A 126 -5.26 12.21 -14.81
N LYS A 127 -5.77 11.26 -15.60
CA LYS A 127 -6.28 9.97 -15.09
C LYS A 127 -5.22 9.18 -14.32
N VAL A 128 -3.99 9.12 -14.84
CA VAL A 128 -2.87 8.46 -14.16
C VAL A 128 -2.58 9.12 -12.81
N PHE A 129 -2.60 10.46 -12.74
CA PHE A 129 -2.43 11.16 -11.48
C PHE A 129 -3.57 10.92 -10.48
N ILE A 130 -4.83 10.92 -10.95
CA ILE A 130 -5.99 10.60 -10.10
C ILE A 130 -5.84 9.20 -9.50
N ALA A 131 -5.51 8.21 -10.34
CA ALA A 131 -5.27 6.84 -9.89
C ALA A 131 -4.12 6.77 -8.87
N HIS A 132 -3.02 7.48 -9.12
CA HIS A 132 -1.87 7.56 -8.21
C HIS A 132 -2.23 8.16 -6.85
N LEU A 133 -3.03 9.24 -6.84
CA LEU A 133 -3.51 9.87 -5.61
C LEU A 133 -4.45 8.94 -4.83
N LYS A 134 -5.33 8.20 -5.54
CA LYS A 134 -6.19 7.17 -4.94
C LYS A 134 -5.36 6.03 -4.35
N ASP A 135 -4.35 5.52 -5.07
CA ASP A 135 -3.44 4.49 -4.59
C ASP A 135 -2.76 4.91 -3.26
N SER A 136 -2.35 6.17 -3.13
CA SER A 136 -1.79 6.70 -1.87
C SER A 136 -2.80 6.68 -0.70
N ILE A 137 -4.07 7.00 -0.98
CA ILE A 137 -5.15 6.96 0.02
C ILE A 137 -5.45 5.52 0.42
N LEU A 138 -5.65 4.65 -0.58
CA LEU A 138 -5.93 3.23 -0.37
C LEU A 138 -4.80 2.52 0.39
N ASN A 139 -3.55 2.86 0.15
CA ASN A 139 -2.42 2.35 0.94
C ASN A 139 -2.50 2.75 2.43
N SER A 140 -2.95 3.98 2.72
CA SER A 140 -3.17 4.43 4.10
C SER A 140 -4.32 3.67 4.76
N PHE A 141 -5.43 3.47 4.05
CA PHE A 141 -6.56 2.68 4.56
C PHE A 141 -6.24 1.19 4.69
N TYR A 142 -5.44 0.62 3.79
CA TYR A 142 -5.02 -0.77 3.92
C TYR A 142 -4.15 -0.98 5.16
N SER A 143 -3.30 -0.01 5.50
CA SER A 143 -2.54 -0.02 6.76
C SER A 143 -3.45 -0.03 7.98
N VAL A 144 -4.62 0.64 7.91
CA VAL A 144 -5.68 0.57 8.93
C VAL A 144 -6.33 -0.82 8.95
N VAL A 145 -6.65 -1.40 7.78
CA VAL A 145 -7.22 -2.75 7.66
C VAL A 145 -6.30 -3.78 8.31
N THR A 146 -4.99 -3.70 8.06
CA THR A 146 -3.98 -4.62 8.62
C THR A 146 -3.57 -4.29 10.05
N ASN A 147 -4.06 -3.20 10.65
CA ASN A 147 -3.80 -2.86 12.04
C ASN A 147 -4.66 -3.70 13.00
N SER A 148 -4.01 -4.42 13.92
CA SER A 148 -4.67 -5.29 14.89
C SER A 148 -5.68 -4.58 15.80
N SER A 149 -5.58 -3.27 15.98
CA SER A 149 -6.46 -2.47 16.83
C SER A 149 -7.91 -2.46 16.35
N TYR A 150 -8.10 -2.47 15.02
CA TYR A 150 -9.41 -2.48 14.37
C TYR A 150 -9.86 -3.88 13.96
N GLN A 151 -9.11 -4.89 14.35
CA GLN A 151 -9.41 -6.28 14.05
C GLN A 151 -9.95 -7.01 15.27
N LYS A 152 -10.56 -8.17 15.01
CA LYS A 152 -10.80 -9.22 15.98
C LYS A 152 -10.74 -10.55 15.25
N ARG A 153 -9.78 -11.42 15.63
CA ARG A 153 -9.64 -12.77 15.05
C ARG A 153 -9.49 -12.74 13.53
N SER A 154 -8.57 -11.91 13.04
CA SER A 154 -8.32 -11.69 11.60
C SER A 154 -9.54 -11.23 10.80
N VAL A 155 -10.49 -10.57 11.47
CA VAL A 155 -11.62 -9.89 10.82
C VAL A 155 -11.50 -8.40 11.11
N PHE A 156 -11.41 -7.60 10.06
CA PHE A 156 -11.47 -6.15 10.15
C PHE A 156 -12.90 -5.71 10.53
N LYS A 157 -12.98 -4.74 11.43
CA LYS A 157 -14.23 -4.21 11.96
C LYS A 157 -14.28 -2.70 11.69
N GLU A 158 -14.94 -2.31 10.61
CA GLU A 158 -15.02 -0.90 10.19
C GLU A 158 -15.55 0.00 11.32
N GLU A 159 -16.55 -0.46 12.08
CA GLU A 159 -17.14 0.31 13.18
C GLU A 159 -16.11 0.76 14.22
N LYS A 160 -15.11 -0.08 14.54
CA LYS A 160 -14.05 0.29 15.48
C LYS A 160 -13.23 1.48 14.96
N PHE A 161 -12.91 1.47 13.67
CA PHE A 161 -12.19 2.57 13.05
C PHE A 161 -13.06 3.83 12.99
N PHE A 162 -14.32 3.71 12.57
CA PHE A 162 -15.27 4.82 12.55
C PHE A 162 -15.41 5.50 13.92
N VAL A 163 -15.58 4.71 15.00
CA VAL A 163 -15.69 5.24 16.36
C VAL A 163 -14.40 5.94 16.79
N ALA A 164 -13.23 5.39 16.46
CA ALA A 164 -11.95 6.01 16.76
C ALA A 164 -11.79 7.37 16.04
N GLN A 165 -12.10 7.42 14.74
CA GLN A 165 -12.02 8.69 13.99
C GLN A 165 -13.05 9.72 14.46
N THR A 166 -14.24 9.28 14.88
CA THR A 166 -15.24 10.19 15.48
C THR A 166 -14.73 10.76 16.82
N ALA A 167 -14.02 9.96 17.62
CA ALA A 167 -13.41 10.41 18.88
C ALA A 167 -12.29 11.45 18.64
N GLU A 168 -11.58 11.34 17.52
CA GLU A 168 -10.61 12.34 17.03
C GLU A 168 -11.27 13.56 16.36
N LEU A 169 -12.60 13.69 16.46
CA LEU A 169 -13.37 14.84 15.99
C LEU A 169 -13.36 15.03 14.46
N PHE A 170 -13.23 13.93 13.70
CA PHE A 170 -13.53 13.95 12.27
C PHE A 170 -15.04 13.95 12.03
N ASN A 171 -15.48 14.75 11.06
CA ASN A 171 -16.88 14.82 10.64
C ASN A 171 -17.18 13.73 9.60
N LEU A 172 -17.62 12.56 10.06
CA LEU A 172 -17.81 11.37 9.22
C LEU A 172 -19.27 11.19 8.82
N ASN A 173 -19.49 10.73 7.59
CA ASN A 173 -20.83 10.36 7.13
C ASN A 173 -21.16 8.94 7.61
N ARG A 174 -21.93 8.84 8.70
CA ARG A 174 -22.28 7.54 9.29
C ARG A 174 -23.02 6.65 8.28
N PRO A 175 -22.48 5.46 7.95
CA PRO A 175 -23.18 4.53 7.06
C PRO A 175 -24.35 3.85 7.78
N THR A 176 -25.28 3.27 7.01
CA THR A 176 -26.42 2.50 7.53
C THR A 176 -26.00 1.18 8.19
N SER A 177 -24.89 0.61 7.73
CA SER A 177 -24.26 -0.60 8.26
C SER A 177 -22.75 -0.50 8.07
N PHE A 178 -21.99 -1.14 8.94
CA PHE A 178 -20.53 -1.23 8.85
C PHE A 178 -20.09 -2.55 8.22
N VAL A 179 -19.00 -2.52 7.47
CA VAL A 179 -18.37 -3.73 6.92
C VAL A 179 -17.62 -4.48 8.03
N GLU A 180 -17.82 -5.79 8.04
CA GLU A 180 -16.99 -6.74 8.77
C GLU A 180 -16.47 -7.78 7.80
N LYS A 181 -15.16 -7.83 7.59
CA LYS A 181 -14.57 -8.68 6.55
C LYS A 181 -13.31 -9.38 7.05
N ALA A 182 -13.21 -10.68 6.76
CA ALA A 182 -12.01 -11.44 7.04
C ALA A 182 -10.84 -10.88 6.22
N LEU A 183 -9.67 -10.83 6.86
CA LEU A 183 -8.44 -10.53 6.15
C LEU A 183 -8.08 -11.68 5.23
N ASP A 184 -7.54 -11.32 4.09
CA ASP A 184 -7.07 -12.25 3.08
C ASP A 184 -5.70 -11.75 2.60
N GLY A 185 -4.68 -12.57 2.79
CA GLY A 185 -3.31 -12.24 2.41
C GLY A 185 -3.10 -12.15 0.90
N GLU A 186 -4.07 -12.61 0.09
CA GLU A 186 -4.03 -12.38 -1.35
C GLU A 186 -4.40 -10.93 -1.73
N LYS A 187 -5.08 -10.21 -0.83
CA LYS A 187 -5.53 -8.84 -1.05
C LYS A 187 -4.40 -7.85 -0.82
N THR A 188 -4.41 -6.76 -1.58
CA THR A 188 -3.44 -5.67 -1.50
C THR A 188 -4.11 -4.37 -1.10
N TYR A 189 -3.33 -3.29 -1.03
CA TYR A 189 -3.88 -1.97 -0.82
C TYR A 189 -4.95 -1.57 -1.85
N LYS A 190 -4.89 -2.11 -3.08
CA LYS A 190 -5.89 -1.84 -4.12
C LYS A 190 -7.29 -2.37 -3.78
N ASP A 191 -7.36 -3.32 -2.85
CA ASP A 191 -8.60 -3.94 -2.39
C ASP A 191 -9.15 -3.28 -1.11
N ALA A 192 -8.51 -2.21 -0.61
CA ALA A 192 -8.89 -1.60 0.67
C ALA A 192 -10.36 -1.15 0.71
N GLU A 193 -10.92 -0.71 -0.42
CA GLU A 193 -12.34 -0.30 -0.51
C GLU A 193 -13.31 -1.43 -0.13
N GLU A 194 -12.94 -2.70 -0.34
CA GLU A 194 -13.79 -3.84 0.03
C GLU A 194 -14.01 -3.97 1.55
N TYR A 195 -13.22 -3.26 2.35
CA TYR A 195 -13.26 -3.28 3.82
C TYR A 195 -14.02 -2.09 4.41
N PHE A 196 -14.47 -1.14 3.60
CA PHE A 196 -15.13 0.08 4.07
C PHE A 196 -16.44 0.34 3.32
N THR A 197 -17.41 0.93 3.99
CA THR A 197 -18.65 1.35 3.35
C THR A 197 -18.43 2.71 2.67
N ASN A 198 -18.51 2.76 1.33
CA ASN A 198 -18.35 4.00 0.55
C ASN A 198 -17.17 4.86 1.02
N LEU A 199 -15.96 4.29 1.03
CA LEU A 199 -14.74 4.86 1.64
C LEU A 199 -14.59 6.38 1.47
N TYR A 200 -14.67 6.87 0.22
CA TYR A 200 -14.48 8.30 -0.08
C TYR A 200 -15.61 9.22 0.39
N VAL A 201 -16.79 8.68 0.69
CA VAL A 201 -17.94 9.45 1.21
C VAL A 201 -17.97 9.38 2.73
N THR A 202 -17.87 8.18 3.31
CA THR A 202 -17.93 7.99 4.76
C THR A 202 -16.78 8.69 5.48
N TYR A 203 -15.58 8.66 4.90
CA TYR A 203 -14.36 9.19 5.51
C TYR A 203 -13.82 10.45 4.83
N GLN A 204 -14.66 11.22 4.13
CA GLN A 204 -14.22 12.42 3.40
C GLN A 204 -13.41 13.39 4.28
N ASP A 205 -13.93 13.81 5.44
CA ASP A 205 -13.23 14.76 6.33
C ASP A 205 -11.89 14.21 6.83
N TYR A 206 -11.83 12.91 7.14
CA TYR A 206 -10.59 12.23 7.51
C TYR A 206 -9.58 12.21 6.37
N ILE A 207 -10.03 11.89 5.15
CA ILE A 207 -9.19 11.89 3.94
C ILE A 207 -8.63 13.29 3.71
N GLU A 208 -9.49 14.31 3.69
CA GLU A 208 -9.13 15.70 3.40
C GLU A 208 -8.16 16.31 4.40
N ARG A 209 -8.34 16.04 5.70
CA ARG A 209 -7.57 16.66 6.78
C ARG A 209 -6.33 15.86 7.17
N SER A 210 -6.35 14.53 7.04
CA SER A 210 -5.26 13.66 7.53
C SER A 210 -4.41 13.07 6.43
N LEU A 211 -5.01 12.70 5.29
CA LEU A 211 -4.31 11.94 4.25
C LEU A 211 -3.84 12.84 3.10
N LEU A 212 -4.71 13.72 2.61
CA LEU A 212 -4.40 14.57 1.46
C LEU A 212 -3.19 15.49 1.68
N PRO A 213 -2.97 16.14 2.84
CA PRO A 213 -1.81 17.00 3.02
C PRO A 213 -0.48 16.28 2.77
N THR A 214 -0.38 15.02 3.19
CA THR A 214 0.82 14.21 2.96
C THR A 214 0.90 13.74 1.51
N ALA A 215 -0.20 13.24 0.94
CA ALA A 215 -0.23 12.75 -0.43
C ALA A 215 0.11 13.84 -1.46
N TYR A 216 -0.47 15.04 -1.31
CA TYR A 216 -0.22 16.18 -2.19
C TYR A 216 1.21 16.74 -2.05
N ARG A 217 1.78 16.77 -0.84
CA ARG A 217 3.19 17.15 -0.66
C ARG A 217 4.12 16.14 -1.30
N LYS A 218 3.83 14.84 -1.19
CA LYS A 218 4.58 13.79 -1.89
C LYS A 218 4.48 13.97 -3.42
N ALA A 219 3.27 14.25 -3.92
CA ALA A 219 3.04 14.53 -5.34
C ALA A 219 3.84 15.74 -5.86
N LEU A 220 4.06 16.79 -5.05
CA LEU A 220 4.98 17.88 -5.44
C LEU A 220 6.40 17.36 -5.65
N VAL A 221 6.93 16.54 -4.74
CA VAL A 221 8.29 15.98 -4.90
C VAL A 221 8.38 15.09 -6.14
N GLU A 222 7.37 14.26 -6.38
CA GLU A 222 7.28 13.41 -7.58
C GLU A 222 7.24 14.25 -8.86
N GLN A 223 6.44 15.31 -8.87
CA GLN A 223 6.36 16.23 -10.01
C GLN A 223 7.67 16.99 -10.23
N TYR A 224 8.35 17.42 -9.17
CA TYR A 224 9.68 18.01 -9.27
C TYR A 224 10.67 17.05 -9.93
N LEU A 225 10.65 15.77 -9.55
CA LEU A 225 11.49 14.74 -10.18
C LEU A 225 11.18 14.59 -11.67
N LEU A 226 9.91 14.65 -12.05
CA LEU A 226 9.47 14.52 -13.45
C LEU A 226 9.92 15.71 -14.29
N ASP A 227 9.79 16.93 -13.77
CA ASP A 227 10.06 18.16 -14.53
C ASP A 227 11.55 18.54 -14.52
N ASN A 228 12.25 18.35 -13.40
CA ASN A 228 13.59 18.88 -13.18
C ASN A 228 14.67 17.82 -13.06
N ASN A 229 14.31 16.55 -12.80
CA ASN A 229 15.29 15.49 -12.57
C ASN A 229 14.91 14.16 -13.25
N TYR A 230 14.30 14.23 -14.43
CA TYR A 230 13.76 13.07 -15.13
C TYR A 230 14.81 11.96 -15.35
N GLY A 231 16.07 12.35 -15.61
CA GLY A 231 17.17 11.40 -15.77
C GLY A 231 17.46 10.53 -14.54
N ALA A 232 17.10 10.99 -13.32
CA ALA A 232 17.22 10.19 -12.11
C ALA A 232 16.32 8.94 -12.14
N LEU A 233 15.14 9.04 -12.78
CA LEU A 233 14.20 7.93 -12.90
C LEU A 233 14.83 6.74 -13.64
N GLY A 234 15.50 7.01 -14.76
CA GLY A 234 16.19 5.98 -15.56
C GLY A 234 17.44 5.39 -14.89
N ARG A 235 18.03 6.07 -13.91
CA ARG A 235 19.19 5.63 -13.12
C ARG A 235 18.81 5.03 -11.75
N SER A 236 17.53 4.96 -11.43
CA SER A 236 17.03 4.39 -10.16
C SER A 236 17.19 2.88 -10.06
N TYR A 237 17.35 2.20 -11.22
CA TYR A 237 17.27 0.75 -11.34
C TYR A 237 15.95 0.18 -10.80
N ALA A 238 14.85 0.93 -10.85
CA ALA A 238 13.57 0.46 -10.37
C ALA A 238 13.13 -0.86 -11.05
N ARG A 239 12.51 -1.74 -10.28
CA ARG A 239 11.99 -3.04 -10.71
C ARG A 239 10.56 -3.17 -10.22
N LYS A 240 9.67 -3.67 -11.07
CA LYS A 240 8.39 -4.23 -10.65
C LYS A 240 8.57 -5.73 -10.50
N VAL A 241 8.38 -6.24 -9.29
CA VAL A 241 8.60 -7.66 -9.00
C VAL A 241 7.43 -8.26 -8.25
N GLN A 242 7.30 -9.58 -8.38
CA GLN A 242 6.51 -10.43 -7.51
C GLN A 242 7.41 -11.58 -7.08
N TYR A 243 7.60 -11.80 -5.79
CA TYR A 243 8.33 -12.96 -5.30
C TYR A 243 7.64 -13.59 -4.11
N ILE A 244 7.93 -14.88 -3.92
CA ILE A 244 7.47 -15.65 -2.76
C ILE A 244 8.67 -16.19 -2.00
N ALA A 245 8.57 -16.23 -0.68
CA ALA A 245 9.58 -16.75 0.24
C ALA A 245 8.98 -17.87 1.12
N LEU A 246 9.31 -19.11 0.81
CA LEU A 246 8.76 -20.31 1.45
C LEU A 246 9.81 -21.05 2.28
N PRO A 247 9.84 -20.86 3.62
CA PRO A 247 10.58 -21.75 4.50
C PRO A 247 9.92 -23.13 4.52
N ASP A 248 10.63 -24.14 5.02
CA ASP A 248 10.00 -25.43 5.29
C ASP A 248 8.96 -25.32 6.43
N ILE A 249 7.87 -26.06 6.29
CA ILE A 249 6.89 -26.24 7.37
C ILE A 249 7.57 -27.02 8.51
N GLU A 250 7.34 -26.58 9.74
CA GLU A 250 7.93 -27.20 10.94
C GLU A 250 7.72 -28.72 10.97
N ASN A 251 8.80 -29.48 11.21
CA ASN A 251 8.83 -30.94 11.21
C ASN A 251 8.48 -31.62 9.87
N LYS A 252 8.52 -30.86 8.76
CA LYS A 252 8.24 -31.34 7.39
C LYS A 252 9.36 -30.94 6.43
N ASP A 253 10.59 -31.32 6.77
CA ASP A 253 11.79 -30.98 5.98
C ASP A 253 11.65 -31.33 4.49
N GLY A 254 12.06 -30.39 3.64
CA GLY A 254 11.97 -30.48 2.18
C GLY A 254 10.55 -30.35 1.62
N ALA A 255 9.53 -30.06 2.42
CA ALA A 255 8.18 -29.81 1.91
C ALA A 255 8.13 -28.61 0.97
N ALA A 256 8.82 -27.51 1.31
CA ALA A 256 8.86 -26.31 0.48
C ALA A 256 9.54 -26.60 -0.86
N LEU A 257 10.67 -27.32 -0.85
CA LEU A 257 11.37 -27.78 -2.07
C LEU A 257 10.43 -28.57 -3.00
N ARG A 258 9.74 -29.58 -2.45
CA ARG A 258 8.84 -30.45 -3.23
C ARG A 258 7.68 -29.64 -3.79
N LEU A 259 7.15 -28.69 -3.02
CA LEU A 259 6.05 -27.84 -3.44
C LEU A 259 6.46 -26.89 -4.58
N VAL A 260 7.55 -26.14 -4.44
CA VAL A 260 7.98 -25.18 -5.47
C VAL A 260 8.32 -25.87 -6.78
N ARG A 261 8.94 -27.06 -6.72
CA ARG A 261 9.24 -27.85 -7.92
C ARG A 261 7.98 -28.42 -8.57
N ALA A 262 7.04 -28.94 -7.78
CA ALA A 262 5.77 -29.43 -8.31
C ALA A 262 4.95 -28.31 -8.95
N TYR A 263 4.93 -27.12 -8.34
CA TYR A 263 4.30 -25.93 -8.91
C TYR A 263 4.99 -25.48 -10.20
N ALA A 264 6.32 -25.43 -10.23
CA ALA A 264 7.07 -25.12 -11.44
C ALA A 264 6.77 -26.09 -12.58
N GLU A 265 6.65 -27.39 -12.28
CA GLU A 265 6.36 -28.44 -13.24
C GLU A 265 4.94 -28.38 -13.79
N VAL A 266 3.95 -28.26 -12.91
CA VAL A 266 2.53 -28.33 -13.30
C VAL A 266 2.03 -27.00 -13.84
N VAL A 267 2.61 -25.88 -13.38
CA VAL A 267 2.11 -24.54 -13.68
C VAL A 267 3.09 -23.75 -14.53
N LEU A 268 4.24 -23.38 -13.97
CA LEU A 268 5.09 -22.36 -14.62
C LEU A 268 5.63 -22.82 -15.97
N SER A 269 6.12 -24.07 -16.03
CA SER A 269 6.73 -24.64 -17.23
C SER A 269 5.74 -25.03 -18.33
N LYS A 270 4.43 -24.99 -18.05
CA LYS A 270 3.37 -25.40 -18.98
C LYS A 270 2.84 -24.24 -19.80
N THR A 271 2.60 -24.47 -21.09
CA THR A 271 1.85 -23.50 -21.91
C THR A 271 0.39 -23.44 -21.44
N ASP A 272 -0.34 -22.42 -21.88
CA ASP A 272 -1.76 -22.27 -21.54
C ASP A 272 -2.60 -23.46 -22.06
N GLU A 273 -2.26 -24.01 -23.23
CA GLU A 273 -2.88 -25.21 -23.78
C GLU A 273 -2.60 -26.45 -22.93
N GLU A 274 -1.35 -26.61 -22.45
CA GLU A 274 -1.00 -27.73 -21.58
C GLU A 274 -1.66 -27.61 -20.20
N LEU A 275 -1.79 -26.40 -19.66
CA LEU A 275 -2.54 -26.13 -18.43
C LEU A 275 -4.02 -26.52 -18.59
N LYS A 276 -4.63 -26.13 -19.71
CA LYS A 276 -6.01 -26.53 -20.06
C LYS A 276 -6.14 -28.05 -20.19
N ALA A 277 -5.20 -28.71 -20.86
CA ALA A 277 -5.17 -30.17 -20.95
C ALA A 277 -5.00 -30.84 -19.57
N ASN A 278 -4.32 -30.17 -18.64
CA ASN A 278 -4.20 -30.57 -17.24
C ASN A 278 -5.38 -30.11 -16.37
N GLY A 279 -6.48 -29.63 -16.95
CA GLY A 279 -7.73 -29.34 -16.27
C GLY A 279 -7.79 -27.99 -15.56
N ALA A 280 -6.97 -27.01 -15.97
CA ALA A 280 -7.20 -25.61 -15.62
C ALA A 280 -8.28 -25.01 -16.54
N SER A 281 -9.22 -24.24 -15.99
CA SER A 281 -10.10 -23.41 -16.82
C SER A 281 -9.33 -22.21 -17.38
N GLU A 282 -9.73 -21.75 -18.58
CA GLU A 282 -9.07 -20.63 -19.27
C GLU A 282 -9.05 -19.36 -18.42
N SER A 283 -10.13 -19.09 -17.70
CA SER A 283 -10.25 -17.95 -16.78
C SER A 283 -9.34 -18.01 -15.55
N LYS A 284 -8.83 -19.20 -15.18
CA LYS A 284 -8.00 -19.40 -13.98
C LYS A 284 -6.51 -19.54 -14.28
N ILE A 285 -6.11 -19.60 -15.54
CA ILE A 285 -4.69 -19.74 -15.93
C ILE A 285 -3.84 -18.61 -15.33
N ALA A 286 -4.28 -17.37 -15.45
CA ALA A 286 -3.59 -16.22 -14.88
C ALA A 286 -3.50 -16.32 -13.35
N THR A 287 -4.59 -16.72 -12.69
CA THR A 287 -4.63 -16.97 -11.24
C THR A 287 -3.62 -18.03 -10.81
N TYR A 288 -3.53 -19.15 -11.53
CA TYR A 288 -2.58 -20.21 -11.19
C TYR A 288 -1.12 -19.78 -11.40
N ARG A 289 -0.84 -18.98 -12.42
CA ARG A 289 0.50 -18.43 -12.69
C ARG A 289 0.93 -17.33 -11.71
N ASP A 290 -0.03 -16.72 -11.01
CA ASP A 290 0.27 -15.77 -9.94
C ASP A 290 0.87 -16.49 -8.72
N LEU A 291 1.92 -15.91 -8.11
CA LEU A 291 2.57 -16.51 -6.95
C LEU A 291 1.66 -16.58 -5.71
N HIS A 292 0.53 -15.87 -5.69
CA HIS A 292 -0.50 -15.97 -4.65
C HIS A 292 -1.13 -17.35 -4.64
N PHE A 293 -1.28 -18.00 -5.81
CA PHE A 293 -1.74 -19.39 -5.85
C PHE A 293 -0.72 -20.36 -5.24
N LEU A 294 0.59 -20.11 -5.40
CA LEU A 294 1.62 -20.87 -4.70
C LEU A 294 1.59 -20.65 -3.18
N ASP A 295 1.31 -19.43 -2.72
CA ASP A 295 1.09 -19.15 -1.30
C ASP A 295 -0.16 -19.86 -0.77
N LYS A 296 -1.25 -19.90 -1.55
CA LYS A 296 -2.46 -20.68 -1.23
C LYS A 296 -2.18 -22.18 -1.13
N LEU A 297 -1.36 -22.72 -2.04
CA LEU A 297 -0.88 -24.11 -1.95
C LEU A 297 -0.03 -24.34 -0.68
N TYR A 298 0.81 -23.40 -0.31
CA TYR A 298 1.61 -23.50 0.91
C TYR A 298 0.73 -23.44 2.18
N LYS A 299 -0.33 -22.64 2.15
CA LYS A 299 -1.35 -22.57 3.19
C LYS A 299 -2.17 -23.86 3.28
N GLY A 300 -2.57 -24.44 2.17
CA GLY A 300 -3.32 -25.70 2.12
C GLY A 300 -4.82 -25.59 2.37
N TYR A 301 -5.39 -24.39 2.27
CA TYR A 301 -6.82 -24.13 2.49
C TYR A 301 -7.45 -23.51 1.24
N PHE A 302 -8.57 -24.09 0.79
CA PHE A 302 -9.27 -23.69 -0.44
C PHE A 302 -10.78 -23.66 -0.20
N GLU A 303 -11.41 -22.54 -0.53
CA GLU A 303 -12.86 -22.40 -0.51
C GLU A 303 -13.49 -22.84 -1.85
N GLU A 304 -12.75 -22.70 -2.94
CA GLU A 304 -13.19 -23.08 -4.28
C GLU A 304 -12.82 -24.52 -4.63
N ALA A 305 -13.83 -25.34 -4.95
CA ALA A 305 -13.65 -26.76 -5.28
C ALA A 305 -12.80 -26.98 -6.55
N GLU A 306 -12.90 -26.09 -7.54
CA GLU A 306 -12.10 -26.16 -8.77
C GLU A 306 -10.61 -25.97 -8.47
N GLU A 307 -10.26 -24.93 -7.69
CA GLU A 307 -8.88 -24.66 -7.29
C GLU A 307 -8.31 -25.80 -6.44
N LYS A 308 -9.12 -26.34 -5.51
CA LYS A 308 -8.73 -27.52 -4.73
C LYS A 308 -8.42 -28.72 -5.61
N THR A 309 -9.25 -28.98 -6.61
CA THR A 309 -9.06 -30.10 -7.56
C THR A 309 -7.78 -29.93 -8.36
N PHE A 310 -7.43 -28.70 -8.76
CA PHE A 310 -6.18 -28.42 -9.44
C PHE A 310 -4.98 -28.54 -8.49
N ALA A 311 -5.09 -28.02 -7.27
CA ALA A 311 -4.09 -28.13 -6.21
C ALA A 311 -3.73 -29.58 -5.86
N ASP A 312 -4.72 -30.49 -5.85
CA ASP A 312 -4.52 -31.92 -5.58
C ASP A 312 -3.53 -32.58 -6.56
N LYS A 313 -3.47 -32.12 -7.82
CA LYS A 313 -2.49 -32.60 -8.81
C LYS A 313 -1.07 -32.19 -8.42
N ILE A 314 -0.90 -30.97 -7.93
CA ILE A 314 0.38 -30.42 -7.48
C ILE A 314 0.83 -31.12 -6.21
N TYR A 315 -0.06 -31.29 -5.22
CA TYR A 315 0.26 -32.01 -3.99
C TYR A 315 0.63 -33.48 -4.23
N LYS A 316 -0.08 -34.15 -5.14
CA LYS A 316 0.26 -35.52 -5.55
C LYS A 316 1.67 -35.61 -6.13
N LEU A 317 2.05 -34.67 -7.00
CA LEU A 317 3.40 -34.61 -7.56
C LEU A 317 4.45 -34.25 -6.51
N ALA A 318 4.12 -33.36 -5.57
CA ALA A 318 4.98 -33.01 -4.43
C ALA A 318 5.13 -34.15 -3.40
N GLY A 319 4.36 -35.24 -3.54
CA GLY A 319 4.37 -36.37 -2.61
C GLY A 319 3.78 -36.01 -1.23
N PHE A 320 2.86 -35.04 -1.18
CA PHE A 320 2.20 -34.64 0.05
C PHE A 320 1.18 -35.71 0.47
N LYS A 321 1.02 -35.91 1.78
CA LYS A 321 0.17 -36.95 2.34
C LYS A 321 -1.20 -36.40 2.68
N ALA A 322 -2.22 -36.90 1.99
CA ALA A 322 -3.60 -36.56 2.28
C ALA A 322 -4.10 -37.27 3.55
N PHE A 323 -4.92 -36.59 4.35
CA PHE A 323 -5.64 -37.16 5.48
C PHE A 323 -7.01 -36.48 5.69
N ASP A 324 -7.91 -37.18 6.37
CA ASP A 324 -9.23 -36.66 6.72
C ASP A 324 -9.15 -35.85 8.03
N ALA A 325 -9.44 -34.56 7.95
CA ALA A 325 -9.58 -33.72 9.13
C ALA A 325 -10.91 -34.04 9.85
N LYS A 326 -10.93 -34.11 11.19
CA LYS A 326 -12.15 -34.42 11.99
C LYS A 326 -13.17 -33.27 12.02
N VAL A 327 -12.94 -32.23 11.21
CA VAL A 327 -13.63 -30.94 11.26
C VAL A 327 -14.22 -30.54 9.92
N ASP A 328 -13.86 -31.27 8.86
CA ASP A 328 -14.31 -31.02 7.51
C ASP A 328 -14.54 -32.33 6.77
N THR A 329 -15.30 -32.28 5.68
CA THR A 329 -15.47 -33.41 4.75
C THR A 329 -14.41 -33.44 3.64
N ILE A 330 -13.47 -32.50 3.66
CA ILE A 330 -12.46 -32.32 2.62
C ILE A 330 -11.09 -32.81 3.12
N ALA A 331 -10.44 -33.65 2.30
CA ALA A 331 -9.07 -34.10 2.55
C ALA A 331 -8.08 -32.92 2.50
N THR A 332 -7.24 -32.82 3.53
CA THR A 332 -6.14 -31.85 3.66
C THR A 332 -4.78 -32.57 3.63
N TYR A 333 -3.67 -31.83 3.64
CA TYR A 333 -2.32 -32.37 3.44
C TYR A 333 -1.38 -32.04 4.59
N GLU A 334 -0.70 -33.06 5.12
CA GLU A 334 0.15 -32.93 6.31
C GLU A 334 1.27 -31.87 6.18
N GLU A 335 1.76 -31.65 4.97
CA GLU A 335 2.88 -30.74 4.65
C GLU A 335 2.47 -29.28 4.40
N THR A 336 1.23 -28.91 4.74
CA THR A 336 0.71 -27.54 4.57
C THR A 336 0.50 -26.85 5.92
N SER A 337 0.42 -25.51 5.92
CA SER A 337 0.17 -24.73 7.15
C SER A 337 -1.18 -25.11 7.81
N TYR A 338 -2.23 -25.27 7.00
CA TYR A 338 -3.54 -25.72 7.45
C TYR A 338 -3.53 -27.19 7.87
N GLY A 339 -2.79 -28.04 7.17
CA GLY A 339 -2.58 -29.44 7.55
C GLY A 339 -2.04 -29.60 8.97
N LYS A 340 -1.05 -28.78 9.35
CA LYS A 340 -0.54 -28.75 10.73
C LYS A 340 -1.66 -28.45 11.73
N VAL A 341 -2.44 -27.39 11.49
CA VAL A 341 -3.56 -27.01 12.37
C VAL A 341 -4.61 -28.11 12.45
N ALA A 342 -4.92 -28.77 11.34
CA ALA A 342 -5.87 -29.87 11.30
C ALA A 342 -5.36 -31.13 12.04
N ILE A 343 -4.05 -31.44 11.98
CA ILE A 343 -3.44 -32.51 12.78
C ILE A 343 -3.55 -32.18 14.27
N ASP A 344 -3.19 -30.95 14.65
CA ASP A 344 -3.26 -30.50 16.05
C ASP A 344 -4.70 -30.59 16.57
N TYR A 345 -5.67 -30.15 15.77
CA TYR A 345 -7.09 -30.26 16.08
C TYR A 345 -7.54 -31.73 16.22
N ASN A 346 -7.08 -32.61 15.35
CA ASN A 346 -7.42 -34.04 15.37
C ASN A 346 -6.89 -34.75 16.63
N ASN A 347 -5.75 -34.29 17.16
CA ASN A 347 -5.09 -34.82 18.33
C ASN A 347 -5.61 -34.24 19.65
N LEU A 348 -6.60 -33.35 19.60
CA LEU A 348 -7.12 -32.68 20.79
C LEU A 348 -7.62 -33.67 21.86
N THR A 349 -7.15 -33.45 23.08
CA THR A 349 -7.61 -34.14 24.28
C THR A 349 -8.22 -33.16 25.28
N ASN A 350 -9.20 -33.64 26.06
CA ASN A 350 -9.83 -32.86 27.14
C ASN A 350 -8.91 -32.69 28.37
N ASP A 351 -7.74 -33.33 28.38
CA ASP A 351 -6.74 -33.19 29.44
C ASP A 351 -5.90 -31.93 29.22
N ARG A 352 -5.93 -30.98 30.17
CA ARG A 352 -5.18 -29.72 30.11
C ARG A 352 -3.66 -29.86 30.30
N ASN A 353 -3.19 -31.03 30.75
CA ASN A 353 -1.79 -31.27 31.06
C ASN A 353 -1.05 -32.08 29.97
N LYS A 354 -1.70 -32.35 28.82
CA LYS A 354 -1.11 -33.08 27.70
C LYS A 354 -0.90 -32.18 26.49
N THR A 355 0.15 -32.42 25.71
CA THR A 355 0.36 -31.80 24.40
C THR A 355 -0.84 -32.09 23.48
N GLY A 356 -1.31 -31.09 22.74
CA GLY A 356 -2.57 -31.18 21.99
C GLY A 356 -3.78 -31.05 22.91
N SER A 357 -3.73 -30.13 23.87
CA SER A 357 -4.88 -29.87 24.74
C SER A 357 -5.91 -28.99 24.04
N THR A 358 -7.20 -29.20 24.32
CA THR A 358 -8.27 -28.27 23.93
C THR A 358 -8.01 -26.84 24.40
N THR A 359 -7.17 -26.61 25.42
CA THR A 359 -6.81 -25.25 25.86
C THR A 359 -6.18 -24.39 24.76
N ASP A 360 -5.37 -24.99 23.87
CA ASP A 360 -4.67 -24.28 22.79
C ASP A 360 -5.62 -23.79 21.69
N PHE A 361 -6.80 -24.39 21.62
CA PHE A 361 -7.88 -24.04 20.69
C PHE A 361 -9.07 -23.35 21.37
N THR A 362 -9.06 -23.17 22.68
CA THR A 362 -10.18 -22.55 23.41
C THR A 362 -9.79 -21.24 24.08
N SER A 363 -8.50 -20.85 24.01
CA SER A 363 -7.93 -19.73 24.76
C SER A 363 -8.27 -19.85 26.25
N SER A 364 -7.93 -20.99 26.84
CA SER A 364 -8.26 -21.31 28.24
C SER A 364 -9.77 -21.31 28.53
N GLY A 365 -10.59 -21.82 27.60
CA GLY A 365 -12.05 -21.93 27.76
C GLY A 365 -12.87 -20.69 27.42
N ALA A 366 -12.25 -19.66 26.83
CA ALA A 366 -12.96 -18.45 26.38
C ALA A 366 -13.93 -18.70 25.21
N TYR A 367 -13.70 -19.77 24.42
CA TYR A 367 -14.55 -20.20 23.31
C TYR A 367 -14.40 -21.70 23.04
N THR A 368 -15.26 -22.28 22.18
CA THR A 368 -15.19 -23.70 21.84
C THR A 368 -14.01 -24.00 20.90
N LYS A 369 -13.57 -25.26 20.85
CA LYS A 369 -12.45 -25.66 19.99
C LYS A 369 -12.74 -25.42 18.49
N GLU A 370 -14.00 -25.51 18.07
CA GLU A 370 -14.45 -25.22 16.70
C GLU A 370 -14.25 -23.74 16.37
N ILE A 371 -14.58 -22.85 17.31
CA ILE A 371 -14.28 -21.42 17.16
C ILE A 371 -12.77 -21.19 17.09
N GLY A 372 -11.97 -21.92 17.87
CA GLY A 372 -10.51 -21.85 17.78
C GLY A 372 -9.94 -22.30 16.45
N LEU A 373 -10.51 -23.34 15.85
CA LEU A 373 -10.13 -23.76 14.52
C LEU A 373 -10.44 -22.67 13.50
N ASP A 374 -11.65 -22.11 13.51
CA ASP A 374 -12.04 -21.00 12.63
C ASP A 374 -11.07 -19.80 12.76
N ILE A 375 -10.68 -19.44 13.99
CA ILE A 375 -9.70 -18.38 14.24
C ILE A 375 -8.36 -18.72 13.58
N LYS A 376 -7.81 -19.91 13.82
CA LYS A 376 -6.52 -20.32 13.25
C LYS A 376 -6.55 -20.42 11.72
N THR A 377 -7.67 -20.88 11.14
CA THR A 377 -7.88 -20.90 9.68
C THR A 377 -7.85 -19.49 9.11
N LYS A 378 -8.56 -18.53 9.74
CA LYS A 378 -8.54 -17.13 9.32
C LYS A 378 -7.17 -16.47 9.49
N GLU A 379 -6.43 -16.82 10.55
CA GLU A 379 -5.04 -16.39 10.73
C GLU A 379 -4.13 -16.88 9.59
N ILE A 380 -4.28 -18.14 9.16
CA ILE A 380 -3.55 -18.66 7.99
C ILE A 380 -3.89 -17.88 6.73
N ASN A 381 -5.19 -17.71 6.42
CA ASN A 381 -5.63 -17.01 5.22
C ASN A 381 -5.20 -15.53 5.20
N ALA A 382 -5.20 -14.87 6.36
CA ALA A 382 -4.84 -13.46 6.49
C ALA A 382 -3.36 -13.15 6.22
N THR A 383 -2.47 -14.13 6.33
CA THR A 383 -1.03 -13.95 6.08
C THR A 383 -0.68 -14.19 4.61
N THR A 384 0.43 -13.65 4.13
CA THR A 384 0.96 -13.96 2.78
C THR A 384 2.47 -14.12 2.83
N LYS A 385 3.00 -15.01 1.99
CA LYS A 385 4.43 -15.13 1.71
C LYS A 385 4.85 -14.42 0.42
N VAL A 386 3.91 -13.79 -0.28
CA VAL A 386 4.19 -13.03 -1.50
C VAL A 386 4.48 -11.58 -1.18
N THR A 387 5.53 -11.05 -1.80
CA THR A 387 5.86 -9.64 -1.83
C THR A 387 5.78 -9.15 -3.27
N GLN A 388 5.09 -8.05 -3.52
CA GLN A 388 4.89 -7.52 -4.87
C GLN A 388 4.80 -6.01 -4.91
N GLY A 389 5.25 -5.44 -6.04
CA GLY A 389 5.21 -4.00 -6.27
C GLY A 389 6.46 -3.47 -6.95
N TRP A 390 6.58 -2.14 -6.91
CA TRP A 390 7.72 -1.39 -7.42
C TRP A 390 8.77 -1.20 -6.32
N TYR A 391 10.05 -1.41 -6.64
CA TYR A 391 11.14 -1.27 -5.68
C TYR A 391 12.43 -0.74 -6.35
N THR A 392 13.25 -0.06 -5.56
CA THR A 392 14.67 0.20 -5.86
C THR A 392 15.56 -0.68 -4.98
N SER A 393 16.88 -0.61 -5.19
CA SER A 393 17.85 -1.42 -4.44
C SER A 393 17.87 -1.16 -2.92
N SER A 394 17.36 -0.02 -2.46
CA SER A 394 17.17 0.26 -1.03
C SER A 394 15.96 -0.48 -0.44
N GLY A 395 14.99 -0.90 -1.26
CA GLY A 395 13.84 -1.71 -0.84
C GLY A 395 14.16 -3.21 -0.68
N LEU A 396 13.14 -4.02 -0.37
CA LEU A 396 13.22 -5.49 -0.29
C LEU A 396 14.27 -6.00 0.71
N SER A 397 14.28 -5.49 1.95
CA SER A 397 15.20 -5.95 3.00
C SER A 397 15.11 -7.44 3.30
N ASP A 398 13.92 -8.03 3.12
CA ASP A 398 13.62 -9.41 3.52
C ASP A 398 13.95 -10.42 2.41
N LEU A 399 14.28 -9.93 1.22
CA LEU A 399 14.79 -10.77 0.13
C LEU A 399 16.25 -11.11 0.39
N ALA A 400 16.62 -12.39 0.25
CA ALA A 400 17.99 -12.85 0.43
C ALA A 400 18.98 -11.99 -0.36
N SER A 401 20.07 -11.57 0.30
CA SER A 401 21.03 -10.60 -0.27
C SER A 401 21.65 -11.08 -1.59
N SER A 402 21.93 -12.38 -1.70
CA SER A 402 22.44 -13.04 -2.92
C SER A 402 21.51 -12.86 -4.13
N ILE A 403 20.19 -12.83 -3.89
CA ILE A 403 19.16 -12.62 -4.91
C ILE A 403 18.99 -11.11 -5.15
N LYS A 404 18.84 -10.32 -4.08
CA LYS A 404 18.60 -8.88 -4.14
C LYS A 404 19.70 -8.14 -4.93
N THR A 405 20.97 -8.40 -4.64
CA THR A 405 22.09 -7.73 -5.33
C THR A 405 22.12 -8.06 -6.82
N ARG A 406 21.66 -9.25 -7.23
CA ARG A 406 21.58 -9.63 -8.65
C ARG A 406 20.36 -9.02 -9.34
N LEU A 407 19.20 -8.97 -8.69
CA LEU A 407 17.94 -8.41 -9.22
C LEU A 407 18.11 -6.98 -9.76
N PHE A 408 18.88 -6.15 -9.05
CA PHE A 408 19.06 -4.73 -9.40
C PHE A 408 20.22 -4.47 -10.39
N LYS A 409 20.85 -5.51 -10.95
CA LYS A 409 21.87 -5.33 -12.01
C LYS A 409 21.23 -4.82 -13.30
N ILE A 410 21.97 -4.01 -14.06
CA ILE A 410 21.54 -3.53 -15.38
C ILE A 410 21.31 -4.68 -16.38
N SER A 411 22.09 -5.77 -16.25
CA SER A 411 21.96 -6.95 -17.10
C SER A 411 20.61 -7.65 -16.97
N VAL A 412 20.02 -7.69 -15.77
CA VAL A 412 18.64 -8.18 -15.58
C VAL A 412 17.67 -7.37 -16.43
N ALA A 413 17.81 -6.05 -16.40
CA ALA A 413 16.92 -5.19 -17.17
C ALA A 413 17.10 -5.41 -18.68
N ASN A 414 18.32 -5.68 -19.15
CA ASN A 414 18.57 -6.05 -20.55
C ASN A 414 17.89 -7.36 -20.92
N GLU A 415 17.98 -8.39 -20.09
CA GLU A 415 17.34 -9.68 -20.38
C GLU A 415 15.81 -9.61 -20.33
N VAL A 416 15.22 -8.88 -19.38
CA VAL A 416 13.75 -8.75 -19.25
C VAL A 416 13.09 -8.26 -20.55
N ASP A 417 13.74 -7.38 -21.31
CA ASP A 417 13.17 -6.82 -22.54
C ASP A 417 13.42 -7.67 -23.80
N VAL A 418 14.51 -8.44 -23.84
CA VAL A 418 14.99 -9.07 -25.09
C VAL A 418 15.01 -10.60 -25.05
N LEU A 419 14.93 -11.20 -23.86
CA LEU A 419 15.00 -12.65 -23.72
C LEU A 419 13.69 -13.25 -24.24
N GLU A 420 13.78 -13.95 -25.37
CA GLU A 420 12.63 -14.59 -26.01
C GLU A 420 11.97 -15.63 -25.07
N ALA A 421 10.68 -15.89 -25.31
CA ALA A 421 9.94 -16.89 -24.56
C ALA A 421 10.64 -18.26 -24.60
N ASN A 422 10.70 -18.92 -23.44
CA ASN A 422 11.32 -20.23 -23.23
C ASN A 422 12.85 -20.27 -23.46
N LYS A 423 13.54 -19.13 -23.32
CA LYS A 423 15.02 -19.04 -23.39
C LYS A 423 15.67 -18.73 -22.05
N HIS A 424 16.89 -19.21 -21.89
CA HIS A 424 17.75 -18.95 -20.73
C HIS A 424 18.70 -17.78 -21.00
N GLY A 425 18.74 -16.83 -20.08
CA GLY A 425 19.77 -15.80 -19.97
C GLY A 425 20.80 -16.13 -18.88
N ASN A 426 21.66 -15.16 -18.58
CA ASN A 426 22.66 -15.28 -17.51
C ASN A 426 22.06 -14.94 -16.13
N PHE A 427 20.98 -14.16 -16.09
CA PHE A 427 20.36 -13.70 -14.85
C PHE A 427 18.95 -14.24 -14.65
N GLY A 428 18.28 -14.67 -15.72
CA GLY A 428 16.96 -15.28 -15.62
C GLY A 428 16.61 -16.24 -16.73
N TRP A 429 15.40 -16.77 -16.63
CA TRP A 429 14.77 -17.61 -17.63
C TRP A 429 13.40 -17.01 -17.94
N ASN A 430 13.15 -16.71 -19.22
CA ASN A 430 11.80 -16.41 -19.68
C ASN A 430 11.03 -17.71 -19.88
N VAL A 431 10.05 -17.99 -19.02
CA VAL A 431 9.21 -19.20 -19.06
C VAL A 431 7.81 -18.77 -19.44
N ASN A 432 7.32 -19.24 -20.60
CA ASN A 432 5.99 -18.92 -21.12
C ASN A 432 5.66 -17.41 -21.11
N GLY A 433 6.64 -16.58 -21.48
CA GLY A 433 6.49 -15.12 -21.56
C GLY A 433 6.72 -14.37 -20.25
N SER A 434 6.97 -15.07 -19.13
CA SER A 434 7.28 -14.47 -17.83
C SER A 434 8.75 -14.64 -17.47
N TYR A 435 9.42 -13.56 -17.07
CA TYR A 435 10.83 -13.60 -16.69
C TYR A 435 11.00 -13.94 -15.20
N TYR A 436 11.74 -15.01 -14.91
CA TYR A 436 12.09 -15.44 -13.56
C TYR A 436 13.60 -15.37 -13.33
N MET A 437 14.02 -14.89 -12.16
CA MET A 437 15.44 -14.92 -11.78
C MET A 437 15.92 -16.36 -11.57
N VAL A 438 17.16 -16.65 -11.98
CA VAL A 438 17.85 -17.92 -11.70
C VAL A 438 19.11 -17.63 -10.87
N PRO A 439 19.64 -18.56 -10.06
CA PRO A 439 20.83 -18.32 -9.25
C PRO A 439 22.07 -18.18 -10.15
N GLU A 440 23.17 -17.68 -9.60
CA GLU A 440 24.41 -17.51 -10.36
C GLU A 440 24.98 -18.84 -10.85
N THR A 441 24.80 -19.89 -10.04
CA THR A 441 25.22 -21.26 -10.36
C THR A 441 24.13 -22.23 -9.98
N TYR A 442 23.87 -23.20 -10.85
CA TYR A 442 22.99 -24.33 -10.61
C TYR A 442 23.50 -25.55 -11.39
N GLU A 443 23.06 -26.75 -11.02
CA GLU A 443 23.48 -27.99 -11.68
C GLU A 443 23.00 -28.01 -13.14
N SER A 444 23.82 -28.55 -14.05
CA SER A 444 23.53 -28.55 -15.49
C SER A 444 22.25 -29.29 -15.89
N ASN A 445 21.73 -30.16 -15.02
CA ASN A 445 20.49 -30.92 -15.19
C ASN A 445 19.34 -30.40 -14.31
N GLU A 446 19.51 -29.27 -13.60
CA GLU A 446 18.43 -28.65 -12.83
C GLU A 446 17.34 -28.16 -13.80
N LYS A 447 16.16 -28.77 -13.69
CA LYS A 447 15.02 -28.52 -14.58
C LYS A 447 14.34 -27.19 -14.27
N TYR A 448 14.40 -26.74 -13.02
CA TYR A 448 13.70 -25.56 -12.52
C TYR A 448 14.65 -24.65 -11.71
N PRO A 449 15.70 -24.08 -12.32
CA PRO A 449 16.69 -23.27 -11.62
C PRO A 449 16.10 -21.97 -11.06
N TYR A 450 14.93 -21.53 -11.54
CA TYR A 450 14.21 -20.39 -10.97
C TYR A 450 13.51 -20.70 -9.63
N CYS A 451 13.50 -21.96 -9.18
CA CYS A 451 13.24 -22.33 -7.79
C CYS A 451 14.57 -22.23 -7.02
N MET A 452 14.83 -21.08 -6.41
CA MET A 452 16.09 -20.77 -5.77
C MET A 452 16.07 -21.14 -4.29
N TYR A 453 17.11 -21.80 -3.79
CA TYR A 453 17.29 -22.04 -2.35
C TYR A 453 18.34 -21.09 -1.77
N ASP A 454 17.97 -20.37 -0.72
CA ASP A 454 18.91 -19.59 0.08
C ASP A 454 19.29 -20.35 1.36
N LYS A 455 20.59 -20.62 1.51
CA LYS A 455 21.13 -21.43 2.60
C LYS A 455 21.09 -20.70 3.95
N ASP A 456 21.23 -19.38 3.94
CA ASP A 456 21.32 -18.57 5.16
C ASP A 456 19.96 -18.47 5.84
N SER A 457 18.91 -18.18 5.07
CA SER A 457 17.52 -18.12 5.53
C SER A 457 16.79 -19.47 5.51
N LYS A 458 17.41 -20.53 4.96
CA LYS A 458 16.80 -21.85 4.73
C LYS A 458 15.43 -21.77 4.02
N THR A 459 15.34 -20.88 3.04
CA THR A 459 14.07 -20.50 2.41
C THR A 459 14.15 -20.70 0.89
N TRP A 460 13.06 -21.19 0.31
CA TRP A 460 12.90 -21.30 -1.14
C TRP A 460 12.25 -20.04 -1.70
N TYR A 461 12.76 -19.57 -2.84
CA TYR A 461 12.31 -18.37 -3.52
C TYR A 461 11.95 -18.66 -4.97
N ILE A 462 10.88 -18.03 -5.44
CA ILE A 462 10.62 -17.79 -6.87
C ILE A 462 10.47 -16.28 -7.02
N VAL A 463 11.24 -15.68 -7.93
CA VAL A 463 11.26 -14.23 -8.17
C VAL A 463 10.92 -13.95 -9.62
N LYS A 464 9.73 -13.38 -9.85
CA LYS A 464 9.25 -12.90 -11.15
C LYS A 464 9.57 -11.42 -11.28
N VAL A 465 10.19 -11.02 -12.39
CA VAL A 465 10.43 -9.61 -12.73
C VAL A 465 9.45 -9.22 -13.83
N GLU A 466 8.50 -8.36 -13.50
CA GLU A 466 7.46 -7.92 -14.44
C GLU A 466 7.88 -6.72 -15.27
N GLU A 467 8.74 -5.86 -14.71
CA GLU A 467 9.23 -4.68 -15.37
C GLU A 467 10.60 -4.27 -14.80
N ALA A 468 11.48 -3.78 -15.67
CA ALA A 468 12.80 -3.32 -15.29
C ALA A 468 13.12 -2.01 -16.01
N VAL A 469 13.11 -0.91 -15.25
CA VAL A 469 13.27 0.45 -15.79
C VAL A 469 14.70 0.68 -16.23
N LYS A 470 14.83 1.29 -17.42
CA LYS A 470 16.08 1.80 -18.00
C LYS A 470 15.81 3.13 -18.70
N ALA A 471 16.83 4.00 -18.77
CA ALA A 471 16.70 5.33 -19.39
C ALA A 471 16.13 5.32 -20.82
N PRO A 472 16.51 4.42 -21.74
CA PRO A 472 15.92 4.37 -23.08
C PRO A 472 14.42 4.05 -23.09
N LYS A 473 13.88 3.41 -22.06
CA LYS A 473 12.45 3.09 -21.97
C LYS A 473 11.60 4.31 -21.61
N LEU A 474 12.20 5.30 -20.95
CA LEU A 474 11.56 6.54 -20.49
C LEU A 474 11.73 7.68 -21.49
N SER A 475 12.61 7.56 -22.49
CA SER A 475 12.87 8.63 -23.47
C SER A 475 11.90 8.54 -24.65
N ILE A 476 11.16 9.62 -24.92
CA ILE A 476 10.23 9.68 -26.06
C ILE A 476 10.92 9.52 -27.43
N ASP A 477 12.22 9.85 -27.51
CA ASP A 477 13.01 9.77 -28.75
C ASP A 477 13.58 8.37 -29.03
N SER A 478 13.35 7.41 -28.13
CA SER A 478 13.87 6.04 -28.22
C SER A 478 12.85 5.09 -28.82
N ASP A 479 13.26 4.28 -29.80
CA ASP A 479 12.43 3.21 -30.37
C ASP A 479 12.10 2.08 -29.37
N GLN A 480 12.74 2.09 -28.19
CA GLN A 480 12.53 1.13 -27.10
C GLN A 480 11.69 1.70 -25.95
N ASN A 481 11.03 2.83 -26.17
CA ASN A 481 10.27 3.51 -25.12
C ASN A 481 8.98 2.78 -24.74
N TYR A 482 8.42 3.11 -23.58
CA TYR A 482 7.20 2.46 -23.11
C TYR A 482 6.01 2.67 -24.04
N THR A 483 5.91 3.80 -24.73
CA THR A 483 4.85 4.05 -25.71
C THR A 483 4.91 3.06 -26.88
N ALA A 484 6.10 2.79 -27.41
CA ALA A 484 6.32 1.77 -28.45
C ALA A 484 6.00 0.35 -27.95
N MET A 485 6.05 0.12 -26.64
CA MET A 485 5.63 -1.12 -25.97
C MET A 485 4.14 -1.14 -25.60
N GLY A 486 3.36 -0.12 -25.98
CA GLY A 486 1.94 0.00 -25.62
C GLY A 486 1.66 0.29 -24.14
N LYS A 487 2.64 0.85 -23.41
CA LYS A 487 2.54 1.21 -21.99
C LYS A 487 2.61 2.74 -21.83
N SER A 488 1.99 3.26 -20.76
CA SER A 488 2.06 4.67 -20.42
C SER A 488 3.41 5.03 -19.78
N ILE A 489 4.20 5.88 -20.45
CA ILE A 489 5.46 6.40 -19.88
C ILE A 489 5.17 7.14 -18.56
N ARG A 490 4.09 7.92 -18.52
CA ARG A 490 3.73 8.76 -17.37
C ARG A 490 3.44 7.91 -16.13
N ASP A 491 2.65 6.85 -16.27
CA ASP A 491 2.33 5.92 -15.18
C ASP A 491 3.60 5.29 -14.59
N ILE A 492 4.47 4.75 -15.44
CA ILE A 492 5.73 4.14 -14.97
C ILE A 492 6.65 5.19 -14.34
N ALA A 493 6.76 6.37 -14.94
CA ALA A 493 7.59 7.45 -14.41
C ALA A 493 7.10 7.92 -13.03
N LEU A 494 5.78 8.02 -12.81
CA LEU A 494 5.19 8.37 -11.52
C LEU A 494 5.42 7.29 -10.47
N ASN A 495 5.23 6.00 -10.80
CA ASN A 495 5.54 4.90 -9.91
C ASN A 495 7.01 4.95 -9.45
N VAL A 496 7.95 5.19 -10.39
CA VAL A 496 9.37 5.33 -10.07
C VAL A 496 9.66 6.60 -9.26
N ALA A 497 9.05 7.72 -9.61
CA ALA A 497 9.20 8.97 -8.87
C ALA A 497 8.74 8.82 -7.41
N SER A 498 7.65 8.07 -7.18
CA SER A 498 7.11 7.80 -5.84
C SER A 498 8.06 6.97 -4.96
N LEU A 499 8.88 6.11 -5.57
CA LEU A 499 9.94 5.40 -4.84
C LEU A 499 11.09 6.31 -4.43
N LEU A 500 11.36 7.35 -5.23
CA LEU A 500 12.47 8.28 -5.01
C LEU A 500 12.08 9.46 -4.13
N SER A 501 10.81 9.87 -4.14
CA SER A 501 10.31 11.06 -3.46
C SER A 501 10.51 11.03 -1.94
N ASP A 502 10.69 9.85 -1.37
CA ASP A 502 10.96 9.69 0.06
C ASP A 502 12.42 10.02 0.44
N THR A 503 13.31 10.23 -0.54
CA THR A 503 14.70 10.63 -0.34
C THR A 503 14.83 12.10 0.09
N ASP A 504 15.52 12.36 1.19
CA ASP A 504 15.63 13.70 1.79
C ASP A 504 16.21 14.76 0.85
N SER A 505 17.18 14.39 0.00
CA SER A 505 17.76 15.30 -0.99
C SER A 505 16.72 15.78 -2.01
N TYR A 506 15.81 14.89 -2.45
CA TYR A 506 14.75 15.27 -3.39
C TYR A 506 13.64 16.05 -2.70
N LYS A 507 13.29 15.71 -1.45
CA LYS A 507 12.35 16.51 -0.64
C LYS A 507 12.86 17.94 -0.47
N LYS A 508 14.13 18.12 -0.08
CA LYS A 508 14.74 19.44 0.10
C LYS A 508 14.73 20.25 -1.20
N ALA A 509 15.20 19.65 -2.30
CA ALA A 509 15.25 20.32 -3.59
C ALA A 509 13.86 20.71 -4.13
N ALA A 510 12.86 19.84 -3.98
CA ALA A 510 11.48 20.14 -4.37
C ALA A 510 10.87 21.25 -3.51
N ARG A 511 11.07 21.22 -2.18
CA ARG A 511 10.61 22.28 -1.27
C ARG A 511 11.18 23.63 -1.68
N GLN A 512 12.50 23.72 -1.91
CA GLN A 512 13.16 24.94 -2.37
C GLN A 512 12.56 25.43 -3.71
N TYR A 513 12.50 24.55 -4.71
CA TYR A 513 11.99 24.90 -6.04
C TYR A 513 10.57 25.48 -6.01
N TYR A 514 9.65 24.88 -5.25
CA TYR A 514 8.27 25.37 -5.20
C TYR A 514 8.14 26.64 -4.36
N VAL A 515 8.92 26.80 -3.29
CA VAL A 515 8.94 28.05 -2.51
C VAL A 515 9.42 29.23 -3.35
N GLU A 516 10.48 29.05 -4.15
CA GLU A 516 10.96 30.05 -5.10
C GLU A 516 9.88 30.39 -6.15
N LYS A 517 9.17 29.38 -6.68
CA LYS A 517 8.09 29.59 -7.66
C LYS A 517 6.84 30.26 -7.11
N MET A 518 6.55 30.12 -5.82
CA MET A 518 5.34 30.68 -5.22
C MET A 518 5.31 32.21 -5.19
N ALA A 519 6.44 32.88 -5.48
CA ALA A 519 6.57 34.35 -5.51
C ALA A 519 5.86 34.99 -4.29
N LEU A 520 6.09 34.40 -3.11
CA LEU A 520 5.37 34.73 -1.89
C LEU A 520 5.48 36.23 -1.60
N SER A 521 4.34 36.92 -1.72
CA SER A 521 4.23 38.31 -1.29
C SER A 521 3.91 38.30 0.20
N TYR A 522 4.92 38.62 1.01
CA TYR A 522 4.74 38.76 2.45
C TYR A 522 3.92 40.01 2.72
N HIS A 523 2.89 39.87 3.56
CA HIS A 523 2.01 40.98 3.94
C HIS A 523 2.81 42.16 4.54
N ASP A 524 3.90 41.86 5.25
CA ASP A 524 4.81 42.83 5.82
C ASP A 524 6.25 42.28 5.99
N GLN A 525 7.16 43.19 6.33
CA GLN A 525 8.58 42.90 6.52
C GLN A 525 8.84 42.02 7.76
N GLU A 526 7.96 42.03 8.77
CA GLU A 526 8.11 41.22 9.97
C GLU A 526 7.85 39.73 9.67
N VAL A 527 6.79 39.44 8.91
CA VAL A 527 6.52 38.08 8.42
C VAL A 527 7.64 37.60 7.49
N TYR A 528 8.12 38.45 6.57
CA TYR A 528 9.30 38.11 5.75
C TYR A 528 10.53 37.78 6.61
N ASN A 529 10.84 38.63 7.59
CA ASN A 529 12.02 38.45 8.45
C ASN A 529 11.88 37.20 9.33
N TYR A 530 10.68 36.88 9.80
CA TYR A 530 10.40 35.63 10.51
C TYR A 530 10.70 34.43 9.64
N PHE A 531 10.20 34.39 8.40
CA PHE A 531 10.48 33.28 7.50
C PHE A 531 11.97 33.21 7.14
N LYS A 532 12.62 34.33 6.86
CA LYS A 532 14.06 34.36 6.54
C LYS A 532 14.95 33.91 7.70
N THR A 533 14.58 34.24 8.93
CA THR A 533 15.34 33.87 10.13
C THR A 533 15.07 32.41 10.53
N THR A 534 13.83 31.96 10.39
CA THR A 534 13.39 30.62 10.83
C THR A 534 13.70 29.55 9.77
N PHE A 535 13.75 29.93 8.50
CA PHE A 535 14.01 29.04 7.38
C PHE A 535 15.08 29.62 6.43
N PRO A 536 16.31 29.87 6.88
CA PRO A 536 17.35 30.44 6.03
C PRO A 536 17.53 29.64 4.73
N ASP A 537 17.45 28.31 4.81
CA ASP A 537 17.48 27.37 3.67
C ASP A 537 16.38 27.58 2.60
N LEU A 538 15.31 28.33 2.89
CA LEU A 538 14.28 28.69 1.90
C LEU A 538 14.59 30.02 1.17
N PHE A 539 15.60 30.76 1.64
CA PHE A 539 15.97 32.10 1.14
C PHE A 539 17.43 32.19 0.66
N ASP A 540 18.24 31.17 0.92
CA ASP A 540 19.59 30.95 0.39
C ASP A 540 19.54 30.08 -0.88
#